data_AF-A0A368JQ36-F1
#
_entry.id   AF-A0A368JQ36-F1
#
_cell.length_a   1.000
_cell.length_b   1.000
_cell.length_c   1.000
_cell.angle_alpha   90.00
_cell.angle_beta   90.00
_cell.angle_gamma   90.00
#
_symmetry.space_group_name_H-M   'P 1'
#
loop_
_entity.id
_entity.type
_entity.pdbx_description
1 polymer ?
#
loop_
_entity_poly.entity_id
_entity_poly.type
_entity_poly.pdbx_seq_one_letter_code
_entity_poly.pdbx_strand_id
1 'polypeptide(L)'
;MTRKDILDRQSECISIARTVPAAFKRAMNHPGTQPITPPDLTPYSLFYHLPTGVVTFDLNWDQGDAFSPAEQEYCQQGKMIVAGYFTQYEVNALSQFQLAERIYQFLKSVDME
;
A
#
# COMPACT_ATOMS: atom_id res chain seq x y z
N MET A 1 -19.83 4.03 12.62
CA MET A 1 -19.18 2.71 12.54
C MET A 1 -19.36 1.96 13.86
N THR A 2 -19.76 0.69 13.84
CA THR A 2 -19.93 -0.13 15.05
C THR A 2 -18.59 -0.75 15.49
N ARG A 3 -18.51 -1.27 16.73
CA ARG A 3 -17.33 -2.00 17.20
C ARG A 3 -16.99 -3.20 16.32
N LYS A 4 -18.01 -3.88 15.79
CA LYS A 4 -17.83 -5.03 14.90
C LYS A 4 -17.18 -4.61 13.59
N ASP A 5 -17.68 -3.54 12.97
CA ASP A 5 -17.13 -3.03 11.71
C ASP A 5 -15.65 -2.63 11.84
N ILE A 6 -15.26 -2.06 12.99
CA ILE A 6 -13.86 -1.72 13.28
C ILE A 6 -12.99 -2.98 13.33
N LEU A 7 -13.44 -4.02 14.04
CA LEU A 7 -12.70 -5.28 14.17
C LEU A 7 -12.59 -5.99 12.81
N ASP A 8 -13.65 -5.95 12.01
CA ASP A 8 -13.66 -6.53 10.66
C ASP A 8 -12.65 -5.80 9.75
N ARG A 9 -12.66 -4.45 9.72
CA ARG A 9 -11.66 -3.65 8.98
C ARG A 9 -10.22 -3.91 9.45
N GLN A 10 -10.00 -4.05 10.75
CA GLN A 10 -8.67 -4.39 11.28
C GLN A 10 -8.23 -5.79 10.83
N SER A 11 -9.14 -6.76 10.81
CA SER A 11 -8.87 -8.12 10.31
C SER A 11 -8.54 -8.13 8.81
N GLU A 12 -9.21 -7.32 8.02
CA GLU A 12 -8.90 -7.12 6.60
C GLU A 12 -7.50 -6.54 6.41
N CYS A 13 -7.15 -5.48 7.17
CA CYS A 13 -5.81 -4.87 7.11
C CYS A 13 -4.71 -5.87 7.52
N ILE A 14 -4.99 -6.75 8.50
CA ILE A 14 -4.09 -7.84 8.89
C ILE A 14 -3.87 -8.80 7.72
N SER A 15 -4.94 -9.14 6.99
CA SER A 15 -4.87 -10.04 5.83
C SER A 15 -4.09 -9.40 4.68
N ILE A 16 -4.32 -8.12 4.41
CA ILE A 16 -3.56 -7.33 3.43
C ILE A 16 -2.07 -7.31 3.80
N ALA A 17 -1.75 -6.95 5.05
CA ALA A 17 -0.38 -6.81 5.54
C ALA A 17 0.47 -8.08 5.37
N ARG A 18 -0.13 -9.28 5.42
CA ARG A 18 0.57 -10.55 5.15
C ARG A 18 1.22 -10.61 3.78
N THR A 19 0.63 -9.91 2.82
CA THR A 19 1.03 -9.97 1.41
C THR A 19 1.95 -8.83 1.00
N VAL A 20 2.10 -7.79 1.84
CA VAL A 20 2.89 -6.58 1.55
C VAL A 20 4.36 -6.91 1.24
N PRO A 21 5.10 -7.69 2.05
CA PRO A 21 6.50 -8.01 1.71
C PRO A 21 6.65 -8.75 0.38
N ALA A 22 5.74 -9.69 0.10
CA ALA A 22 5.74 -10.42 -1.16
C ALA A 22 5.39 -9.53 -2.36
N ALA A 23 4.46 -8.59 -2.19
CA ALA A 23 4.11 -7.60 -3.20
C ALA A 23 5.29 -6.68 -3.51
N PHE A 24 5.98 -6.17 -2.49
CA PHE A 24 7.15 -5.32 -2.67
C PHE A 24 8.29 -6.06 -3.38
N LYS A 25 8.56 -7.32 -2.98
CA LYS A 25 9.53 -8.17 -3.66
C LYS A 25 9.18 -8.39 -5.13
N ARG A 26 7.91 -8.58 -5.48
CA ARG A 26 7.49 -8.71 -6.88
C ARG A 26 7.74 -7.42 -7.66
N ALA A 27 7.43 -6.27 -7.09
CA ALA A 27 7.63 -4.98 -7.72
C ALA A 27 9.12 -4.69 -8.00
N MET A 28 10.02 -5.01 -7.05
CA MET A 28 11.47 -4.89 -7.27
C MET A 28 12.01 -5.74 -8.42
N ASN A 29 11.30 -6.78 -8.83
CA ASN A 29 11.69 -7.69 -9.92
C ASN A 29 10.84 -7.47 -11.18
N HIS A 30 9.99 -6.44 -11.22
CA HIS A 30 9.12 -6.19 -12.37
C HIS A 30 9.90 -5.53 -13.51
N PRO A 31 9.76 -6.00 -14.76
CA PRO A 31 10.35 -5.31 -15.91
C PRO A 31 9.77 -3.91 -16.09
N GLY A 32 10.63 -2.89 -16.21
CA GLY A 32 10.19 -1.50 -16.45
C GLY A 32 9.97 -0.64 -15.21
N THR A 33 10.12 -1.18 -13.99
CA THR A 33 10.22 -0.36 -12.78
C THR A 33 11.66 0.12 -12.57
N GLN A 34 11.83 1.34 -12.05
CA GLN A 34 13.16 1.83 -11.72
C GLN A 34 13.84 0.93 -10.67
N PRO A 35 15.12 0.58 -10.85
CA PRO A 35 15.85 -0.21 -9.86
C PRO A 35 16.02 0.59 -8.57
N ILE A 36 15.62 0.00 -7.44
CA ILE A 36 15.89 0.57 -6.12
C ILE A 36 17.34 0.29 -5.72
N THR A 37 18.07 1.33 -5.31
CA THR A 37 19.46 1.18 -4.81
C THR A 37 19.52 1.45 -3.31
N PRO A 38 19.96 0.50 -2.46
CA PRO A 38 20.11 0.75 -1.04
C PRO A 38 21.21 1.79 -0.71
N PRO A 39 21.02 2.63 0.33
CA PRO A 39 19.81 2.78 1.13
C PRO A 39 18.77 3.63 0.41
N ASP A 40 17.63 3.04 0.10
CA ASP A 40 16.48 3.77 -0.41
C ASP A 40 15.47 3.98 0.71
N LEU A 41 15.13 5.26 0.90
CA LEU A 41 14.18 5.73 1.91
C LEU A 41 12.90 6.29 1.26
N THR A 42 12.73 6.11 -0.05
CA THR A 42 11.54 6.52 -0.79
C THR A 42 10.32 5.76 -0.29
N PRO A 43 9.25 6.45 0.14
CA PRO A 43 7.99 5.80 0.50
C PRO A 43 7.17 5.53 -0.77
N TYR A 44 7.12 4.28 -1.21
CA TYR A 44 6.37 3.88 -2.40
C TYR A 44 4.88 3.63 -2.11
N SER A 45 4.04 3.92 -3.09
CA SER A 45 2.59 3.71 -3.01
C SER A 45 2.24 2.22 -2.94
N LEU A 46 1.52 1.81 -1.90
CA LEU A 46 0.88 0.51 -1.80
C LEU A 46 -0.52 0.63 -2.41
N PHE A 47 -0.76 -0.06 -3.52
CA PHE A 47 -2.06 -0.08 -4.16
C PHE A 47 -2.86 -1.30 -3.73
N TYR A 48 -4.15 -1.10 -3.42
CA TYR A 48 -5.11 -2.17 -3.14
C TYR A 48 -6.10 -2.29 -4.31
N HIS A 49 -6.10 -3.46 -4.96
CA HIS A 49 -6.98 -3.75 -6.08
C HIS A 49 -8.36 -4.17 -5.57
N LEU A 50 -9.37 -3.31 -5.73
CA LEU A 50 -10.71 -3.50 -5.18
C LEU A 50 -11.37 -4.82 -5.63
N PRO A 51 -11.28 -5.24 -6.92
CA PRO A 51 -11.94 -6.47 -7.38
C PRO A 51 -11.33 -7.76 -6.84
N THR A 52 -10.02 -7.81 -6.57
CA THR A 52 -9.32 -9.06 -6.19
C THR A 52 -8.88 -9.08 -4.74
N GLY A 53 -8.90 -7.94 -4.04
CA GLY A 53 -8.40 -7.82 -2.68
C GLY A 53 -6.89 -7.99 -2.55
N VAL A 54 -6.15 -7.86 -3.65
CA VAL A 54 -4.70 -8.04 -3.69
C VAL A 54 -4.02 -6.68 -3.64
N VAL A 55 -2.89 -6.60 -2.94
CA VAL A 55 -2.02 -5.42 -2.99
C VAL A 55 -0.83 -5.60 -3.93
N THR A 56 -0.41 -4.48 -4.50
CA THR A 56 0.78 -4.37 -5.33
C THR A 56 1.52 -3.07 -5.02
N PHE A 57 2.79 -3.05 -5.39
CA PHE A 57 3.56 -1.83 -5.54
C PHE A 57 3.84 -1.61 -7.02
N ASP A 58 3.90 -0.36 -7.44
CA ASP A 58 4.55 0.07 -8.68
C ASP A 58 5.55 1.14 -8.28
N LEU A 59 6.84 0.84 -8.45
CA LEU A 59 7.95 1.64 -7.94
C LEU A 59 8.20 2.90 -8.75
N ASN A 60 7.35 3.18 -9.74
CA ASN A 60 7.29 4.49 -10.40
C ASN A 60 6.38 5.48 -9.67
N TRP A 61 5.66 5.03 -8.63
CA TRP A 61 4.78 5.85 -7.81
C TRP A 61 5.29 5.91 -6.37
N ASP A 62 5.57 7.11 -5.90
CA ASP A 62 5.93 7.35 -4.53
C ASP A 62 5.04 8.41 -3.87
N GLN A 63 5.26 8.65 -2.59
CA GLN A 63 4.50 9.62 -1.81
C GLN A 63 4.55 11.05 -2.38
N GLY A 64 5.57 11.40 -3.17
CA GLY A 64 5.65 12.66 -3.89
C GLY A 64 4.55 12.83 -4.95
N ASP A 65 4.02 11.73 -5.48
CA ASP A 65 2.92 11.71 -6.44
C ASP A 65 1.53 11.67 -5.79
N ALA A 66 1.47 11.66 -4.45
CA ALA A 66 0.24 11.52 -3.69
C ALA A 66 -0.83 12.51 -4.14
N PHE A 67 -2.01 11.99 -4.49
CA PHE A 67 -3.17 12.75 -4.97
C PHE A 67 -2.94 13.51 -6.29
N SER A 68 -1.84 13.27 -7.00
CA SER A 68 -1.64 13.84 -8.32
C SER A 68 -2.74 13.36 -9.29
N PRO A 69 -3.11 14.16 -10.30
CA PRO A 69 -4.08 13.72 -11.31
C PRO A 69 -3.68 12.41 -12.00
N ALA A 70 -2.37 12.20 -12.19
CA ALA A 70 -1.83 10.98 -12.79
C ALA A 70 -2.03 9.75 -11.89
N GLU A 71 -1.78 9.87 -10.58
CA GLU A 71 -2.00 8.77 -9.63
C GLU A 71 -3.48 8.43 -9.53
N GLN A 72 -4.35 9.45 -9.51
CA GLN A 72 -5.80 9.26 -9.49
C GLN A 72 -6.28 8.55 -10.76
N GLU A 73 -5.79 8.95 -11.94
CA GLU A 73 -6.12 8.30 -13.20
C GLU A 73 -5.63 6.85 -13.23
N TYR A 74 -4.38 6.60 -12.81
CA TYR A 74 -3.83 5.26 -12.69
C TYR A 74 -4.67 4.37 -11.77
N CYS A 75 -5.07 4.91 -10.61
CA CYS A 75 -5.94 4.22 -9.66
C CYS A 75 -7.33 3.91 -10.25
N GLN A 76 -7.94 4.86 -10.94
CA GLN A 76 -9.24 4.69 -11.59
C GLN A 76 -9.20 3.63 -12.69
N GLN A 77 -8.23 3.69 -13.59
CA GLN A 77 -8.06 2.73 -14.69
C GLN A 77 -7.82 1.32 -14.15
N GLY A 78 -6.99 1.20 -13.11
CA GLY A 78 -6.68 -0.07 -12.47
C GLY A 78 -7.68 -0.55 -11.42
N LYS A 79 -8.78 0.18 -11.16
CA LYS A 79 -9.75 -0.13 -10.09
C LYS A 79 -9.08 -0.39 -8.73
N MET A 80 -8.13 0.47 -8.40
CA MET A 80 -7.35 0.38 -7.18
C MET A 80 -7.49 1.66 -6.35
N ILE A 81 -7.10 1.56 -5.08
CA ILE A 81 -6.93 2.70 -4.18
C ILE A 81 -5.52 2.67 -3.60
N VAL A 82 -5.02 3.81 -3.15
CA VAL A 82 -3.82 3.84 -2.31
C VAL A 82 -4.19 3.36 -0.91
N ALA A 83 -3.44 2.41 -0.38
CA ALA A 83 -3.61 1.80 0.94
C ALA A 83 -2.48 2.17 1.92
N GLY A 84 -1.55 3.01 1.47
CA GLY A 84 -0.48 3.59 2.29
C GLY A 84 0.79 3.81 1.48
N TYR A 85 1.79 4.39 2.13
CA TYR A 85 3.12 4.60 1.58
C TYR A 85 4.14 3.90 2.48
N PHE A 86 5.03 3.11 1.87
CA PHE A 86 5.98 2.30 2.62
C PHE A 86 7.37 2.35 1.99
N THR A 87 8.38 2.56 2.83
CA THR A 87 9.78 2.40 2.41
C THR A 87 10.18 0.93 2.39
N GLN A 88 11.25 0.60 1.65
CA GLN A 88 11.83 -0.74 1.69
C GLN A 88 12.19 -1.17 3.13
N TYR A 89 12.71 -0.24 3.94
CA TYR A 89 13.03 -0.51 5.34
C TYR A 89 11.79 -0.91 6.14
N GLU A 90 10.69 -0.16 6.00
CA GLU A 90 9.46 -0.41 6.74
C GLU A 90 8.82 -1.75 6.34
N VAL A 91 8.80 -2.08 5.05
CA VAL A 91 8.31 -3.37 4.57
C VAL A 91 9.10 -4.55 5.17
N ASN A 92 10.40 -4.37 5.40
CA ASN A 92 11.28 -5.43 5.93
C ASN A 92 11.35 -5.47 7.46
N ALA A 93 11.24 -4.32 8.14
CA ALA A 93 11.47 -4.18 9.58
C ALA A 93 10.18 -4.27 10.41
N LEU A 94 9.04 -3.84 9.85
CA LEU A 94 7.78 -3.85 10.58
C LEU A 94 7.20 -5.26 10.64
N SER A 95 6.65 -5.61 11.81
CA SER A 95 5.83 -6.81 11.95
C SER A 95 4.55 -6.70 11.11
N GLN A 96 3.94 -7.84 10.82
CA GLN A 96 2.65 -7.89 10.12
C GLN A 96 1.57 -7.04 10.82
N PHE A 97 1.59 -7.00 12.16
CA PHE A 97 0.65 -6.18 12.94
C PHE A 97 0.89 -4.69 12.74
N GLN A 98 2.16 -4.25 12.77
CA GLN A 98 2.51 -2.85 12.54
C GLN A 98 2.19 -2.39 11.12
N LEU A 99 2.43 -3.25 10.12
CA LEU A 99 2.02 -2.98 8.74
C LEU A 99 0.49 -2.83 8.64
N ALA A 100 -0.26 -3.75 9.25
CA ALA A 100 -1.72 -3.71 9.27
C ALA A 100 -2.26 -2.45 9.95
N GLU A 101 -1.67 -2.07 11.07
CA GLU A 101 -2.02 -0.85 11.79
C GLU A 101 -1.80 0.39 10.91
N ARG A 102 -0.66 0.49 10.23
CA ARG A 102 -0.40 1.62 9.33
C ARG A 102 -1.37 1.69 8.16
N ILE A 103 -1.68 0.55 7.53
CA ILE A 103 -2.70 0.47 6.47
C ILE A 103 -4.06 0.95 6.99
N TYR A 104 -4.47 0.44 8.16
CA TYR A 104 -5.74 0.82 8.78
C TYR A 104 -5.81 2.33 9.11
N GLN A 105 -4.76 2.89 9.72
CA GLN A 105 -4.70 4.32 10.03
C GLN A 105 -4.71 5.18 8.76
N PHE A 106 -3.99 4.75 7.72
CA PHE A 106 -3.99 5.45 6.44
C PHE A 106 -5.37 5.47 5.80
N LEU A 107 -6.01 4.30 5.65
CA LEU A 107 -7.35 4.19 5.07
C LEU A 107 -8.38 5.00 5.85
N LYS A 108 -8.27 5.02 7.18
CA LYS A 108 -9.10 5.87 8.04
C LYS A 108 -8.85 7.37 7.83
N SER A 109 -7.64 7.77 7.46
CA SER A 109 -7.31 9.18 7.25
C SER A 109 -7.75 9.73 5.88
N VAL A 110 -7.91 8.85 4.88
CA VAL A 110 -8.32 9.23 3.52
C VAL A 110 -9.81 9.02 3.26
N ASP A 111 -10.47 8.10 3.99
CA ASP A 111 -11.92 8.14 4.19
C ASP A 111 -12.23 9.40 5.03
N MET A 112 -12.40 10.55 4.38
CA MET A 112 -12.87 11.78 5.03
C MET A 112 -14.34 11.61 5.51
N GLU A 113 -14.53 10.89 6.61
CA GLU A 113 -15.70 10.97 7.49
C GLU A 113 -15.32 11.61 8.84
#